data_AF-A0A7L2IMN9-F1
#
_entry.id   AF-A0A7L2IMN9-F1
#
_cell.length_a   1.000
_cell.length_b   1.000
_cell.length_c   1.000
_cell.angle_alpha   90.00
_cell.angle_beta   90.00
_cell.angle_gamma   90.00
#
_symmetry.space_group_name_H-M   'P 1'
#
loop_
_entity.id
_entity.type
_entity.pdbx_description
1 polymer ?
#
loop_
_entity_poly.entity_id
_entity_poly.type
_entity_poly.pdbx_seq_one_letter_code
_entity_poly.pdbx_strand_id
1 'polypeptide(L)'
;LWNYFYQQLLPGYAAARSGVNVVTGPVFDYDADGLCDSPEEVKRHSSDSVVPVPTHYFIVLTSCKNTSETPLECEGSLDALSFVVPHRGDNSESCADGKAEATWVEERMKFHTARIRDVELLTGLSFYQDRNQAVSEILQLKTYLPTAEV
;
A
#
# COMPACT_ATOMS: atom_id res chain seq x y z
N LEU A 1 -7.45 6.81 10.82
CA LEU A 1 -6.92 5.80 9.87
C LEU A 1 -5.41 5.70 9.91
N TRP A 2 -4.65 6.66 9.36
CA TRP A 2 -3.18 6.56 9.24
C TRP A 2 -2.47 6.32 10.59
N ASN A 3 -2.82 7.10 11.63
CA ASN A 3 -2.28 6.89 12.98
C ASN A 3 -2.58 5.49 13.53
N TYR A 4 -3.80 5.00 13.32
CA TYR A 4 -4.20 3.65 13.75
C TYR A 4 -3.39 2.58 13.02
N PHE A 5 -3.14 2.73 11.72
CA PHE A 5 -2.28 1.82 10.97
C PHE A 5 -0.89 1.72 11.59
N TYR A 6 -0.20 2.85 11.83
CA TYR A 6 1.16 2.83 12.38
C TYR A 6 1.23 2.37 13.84
N GLN A 7 0.24 2.72 14.66
CA GLN A 7 0.26 2.44 16.10
C GLN A 7 -0.26 1.05 16.45
N GLN A 8 -1.17 0.49 15.65
CA GLN A 8 -1.88 -0.76 15.97
C GLN A 8 -1.62 -1.85 14.93
N LEU A 9 -1.87 -1.58 13.64
CA LEU A 9 -1.79 -2.61 12.60
C LEU A 9 -0.36 -2.99 12.25
N LEU A 10 0.52 -2.01 12.06
CA LEU A 10 1.90 -2.24 11.65
C LEU A 10 2.69 -3.08 12.69
N PRO A 11 2.61 -2.81 14.01
CA PRO A 11 3.20 -3.68 15.02
C PRO A 11 2.64 -5.11 14.97
N GLY A 12 1.33 -5.28 14.75
CA GLY A 12 0.70 -6.59 14.58
C GLY A 12 1.25 -7.35 13.37
N TYR A 13 1.38 -6.68 12.23
CA TYR A 13 1.97 -7.28 11.03
C TYR A 13 3.45 -7.64 11.20
N ALA A 14 4.23 -6.79 11.87
CA ALA A 14 5.64 -7.06 12.16
C ALA A 14 5.79 -8.28 13.08
N ALA A 15 4.98 -8.38 14.13
CA ALA A 15 5.00 -9.51 15.06
C ALA A 15 4.58 -10.82 14.38
N ALA A 16 3.57 -10.79 13.51
CA ALA A 16 3.07 -12.00 12.83
C ALA A 16 4.00 -12.53 11.72
N ARG A 17 4.91 -11.70 11.18
CA ARG A 17 5.74 -12.01 10.01
C ARG A 17 7.25 -11.97 10.27
N SER A 18 7.66 -11.97 11.54
CA SER A 18 9.09 -11.88 11.94
C SER A 18 9.80 -10.66 11.36
N GLY A 19 9.09 -9.53 11.37
CA GLY A 19 9.51 -8.27 10.79
C GLY A 19 8.87 -8.01 9.42
N VAL A 20 8.75 -6.73 9.07
CA VAL A 20 8.24 -6.29 7.78
C VAL A 20 9.10 -5.13 7.28
N ASN A 21 9.46 -5.16 6.00
CA ASN A 21 9.90 -3.99 5.28
C ASN A 21 8.67 -3.17 4.87
N VAL A 22 8.73 -1.85 5.03
CA VAL A 22 7.62 -0.95 4.76
C VAL A 22 8.08 0.13 3.79
N VAL A 23 7.38 0.28 2.67
CA VAL A 23 7.51 1.43 1.77
C VAL A 23 6.16 2.12 1.69
N THR A 24 6.12 3.43 1.93
CA THR A 24 4.90 4.23 1.81
C THR A 24 5.16 5.47 0.98
N GLY A 25 4.11 6.02 0.38
CA GLY A 25 4.22 7.25 -0.39
C GLY A 25 2.88 7.77 -0.89
N PRO A 26 2.88 8.99 -1.46
CA PRO A 26 1.70 9.57 -2.09
C PRO A 26 1.42 8.96 -3.46
N VAL A 27 0.17 9.08 -3.90
CA VAL A 27 -0.29 8.79 -5.26
C VAL A 27 -1.02 10.02 -5.79
N PHE A 28 -0.78 10.35 -7.05
CA PHE A 28 -1.49 11.40 -7.77
C PHE A 28 -2.08 10.77 -9.03
N ASP A 29 -3.41 10.70 -9.03
CA ASP A 29 -4.27 10.10 -10.07
C ASP A 29 -5.60 10.86 -10.00
N TYR A 30 -5.57 12.11 -10.50
CA TYR A 30 -6.71 13.02 -10.46
C TYR A 30 -7.72 12.73 -11.57
N ASP A 31 -7.29 12.14 -12.68
CA ASP A 31 -8.16 11.77 -13.79
C ASP A 31 -8.75 10.34 -13.67
N ALA A 32 -8.30 9.59 -12.66
CA ALA A 32 -8.78 8.27 -12.28
C ALA A 32 -8.59 7.21 -13.39
N ASP A 33 -7.52 7.32 -14.16
CA ASP A 33 -7.14 6.35 -15.19
C ASP A 33 -6.31 5.17 -14.64
N GLY A 34 -5.86 5.27 -13.38
CA GLY A 34 -5.06 4.27 -12.70
C GLY A 34 -3.56 4.32 -13.02
N LEU A 35 -3.09 5.39 -13.65
CA LEU A 35 -1.70 5.69 -13.94
C LEU A 35 -1.23 6.90 -13.12
N CYS A 36 0.09 7.08 -13.03
CA CYS A 36 0.64 8.26 -12.39
C CYS A 36 0.42 9.51 -13.25
N ASP A 37 -0.18 10.54 -12.68
CA ASP A 37 -0.32 11.85 -13.33
C ASP A 37 1.04 12.47 -13.66
N SER A 38 1.11 13.17 -14.79
CA SER A 38 2.25 14.03 -15.10
C SER A 38 2.34 15.22 -14.12
N PRO A 39 3.53 15.81 -13.94
CA PRO A 39 3.69 17.02 -13.10
C PRO A 39 2.79 18.19 -13.54
N GLU A 40 2.37 18.23 -14.80
CA GLU A 40 1.50 19.26 -15.35
C GLU A 40 0.04 19.03 -14.94
N GLU A 41 -0.44 17.78 -14.97
CA GLU A 41 -1.77 17.39 -14.49
C GLU A 41 -1.92 17.64 -12.98
N VAL A 42 -0.92 17.25 -12.20
CA VAL A 42 -0.88 17.51 -10.75
C VAL A 42 -0.96 19.01 -10.45
N LYS A 43 -0.24 19.84 -11.21
CA LYS A 43 -0.26 21.30 -11.05
C LYS A 43 -1.61 21.91 -11.39
N ARG A 44 -2.32 21.39 -12.41
CA ARG A 44 -3.66 21.90 -12.78
C ARG A 44 -4.69 21.69 -11.67
N HIS A 45 -4.57 20.61 -10.91
CA HIS A 45 -5.48 20.28 -9.81
C HIS A 45 -5.08 20.89 -8.46
N SER A 46 -3.85 21.41 -8.36
CA SER A 46 -3.37 22.14 -7.20
C SER A 46 -3.85 23.60 -7.26
N SER A 47 -5.08 23.85 -6.83
CA SER A 47 -5.67 25.21 -6.76
C SER A 47 -4.82 26.12 -5.85
N ASP A 48 -4.02 27.01 -6.45
CA ASP A 48 -3.19 28.07 -5.85
C ASP A 48 -2.18 27.65 -4.75
N SER A 49 -2.16 26.37 -4.38
CA SER A 49 -1.25 25.76 -3.42
C SER A 49 0.03 25.33 -4.10
N VAL A 50 1.19 25.71 -3.53
CA VAL A 50 2.51 25.22 -3.97
C VAL A 50 2.68 23.72 -3.70
N VAL A 51 1.92 23.17 -2.75
CA VAL A 51 2.01 21.77 -2.34
C VAL A 51 0.86 20.96 -2.95
N PRO A 52 1.13 19.97 -3.81
CA PRO A 52 0.09 19.12 -4.36
C PRO A 52 -0.48 18.17 -3.30
N VAL A 53 -1.79 17.93 -3.36
CA VAL A 53 -2.50 17.09 -2.38
C VAL A 53 -2.74 15.70 -2.97
N PRO A 54 -2.13 14.62 -2.46
CA PRO A 54 -2.27 13.27 -3.02
C PRO A 54 -3.74 12.83 -3.10
N THR A 55 -4.12 12.08 -4.14
CA THR A 55 -5.45 11.45 -4.25
C THR A 55 -5.53 10.18 -3.41
N HIS A 56 -4.41 9.45 -3.29
CA HIS A 56 -4.29 8.27 -2.45
C HIS A 56 -2.93 8.27 -1.72
N TYR A 57 -2.81 7.38 -0.74
CA TYR A 57 -1.52 6.97 -0.17
C TYR A 57 -1.36 5.47 -0.36
N PHE A 58 -0.18 5.06 -0.83
CA PHE A 58 0.15 3.65 -0.94
C PHE A 58 0.96 3.17 0.26
N ILE A 59 0.80 1.90 0.60
CA ILE A 59 1.63 1.18 1.55
C ILE A 59 1.99 -0.16 0.90
N VAL A 60 3.27 -0.52 0.88
CA VAL A 60 3.76 -1.85 0.50
C VAL A 60 4.49 -2.46 1.70
N LEU A 61 3.95 -3.56 2.21
CA LEU A 61 4.56 -4.38 3.24
C LEU A 61 5.20 -5.60 2.57
N THR A 62 6.47 -5.87 2.90
CA THR A 62 7.19 -7.04 2.40
C THR A 62 7.78 -7.82 3.57
N SER A 63 7.61 -9.13 3.57
CA SER A 63 8.26 -10.05 4.50
C SER A 63 8.77 -11.29 3.77
N CYS A 64 9.37 -12.21 4.50
CA CYS A 64 9.65 -13.54 3.98
C CYS A 64 8.42 -14.44 4.11
N LYS A 65 8.20 -15.37 3.16
CA LYS A 65 7.20 -16.43 3.35
C LYS A 65 7.58 -17.36 4.50
N ASN A 66 8.87 -17.57 4.70
CA ASN A 66 9.38 -18.31 5.87
C ASN A 66 9.42 -17.37 7.07
N THR A 67 8.51 -17.52 8.02
CA THR A 67 8.47 -16.71 9.25
C THR A 67 9.63 -17.01 10.20
N SER A 68 10.51 -17.96 9.90
CA SER A 68 11.77 -18.14 10.65
C SER A 68 12.86 -17.15 10.21
N GLU A 69 12.69 -16.49 9.07
CA GLU A 69 13.65 -15.54 8.49
C GLU A 69 13.14 -14.10 8.62
N THR A 70 14.07 -13.15 8.71
CA THR A 70 13.74 -11.72 8.68
C THR A 70 13.68 -11.22 7.24
N PRO A 71 13.00 -10.08 6.95
CA PRO A 71 12.99 -9.50 5.61
C PRO A 71 14.38 -9.14 5.05
N LEU A 72 15.38 -8.95 5.92
CA LEU A 72 16.77 -8.65 5.53
C LEU A 72 17.52 -9.90 5.07
N GLU A 73 17.22 -11.05 5.65
CA GLU A 73 17.92 -12.33 5.44
C GLU A 73 17.11 -13.30 4.56
N CYS A 74 15.99 -12.84 3.99
CA CYS A 74 15.12 -13.68 3.18
C CYS A 74 15.77 -14.06 1.85
N GLU A 75 16.38 -15.25 1.82
CA GLU A 75 16.93 -15.88 0.62
C GLU A 75 15.83 -16.51 -0.25
N GLY A 76 14.73 -16.92 0.40
CA GLY A 76 13.59 -17.58 -0.24
C GLY A 76 12.58 -16.62 -0.89
N SER A 77 11.35 -17.14 -1.06
CA SER A 77 10.24 -16.39 -1.62
C SER A 77 9.74 -15.31 -0.67
N LEU A 78 9.52 -14.11 -1.22
CA LEU A 78 8.89 -13.00 -0.52
C LEU A 78 7.38 -13.21 -0.37
N ASP A 79 6.82 -12.62 0.68
CA ASP A 79 5.39 -12.37 0.85
C ASP A 79 5.16 -10.86 0.86
N ALA A 80 4.09 -10.41 0.20
CA ALA A 80 3.81 -9.00 0.07
C ALA A 80 2.33 -8.68 0.25
N LEU A 81 2.06 -7.56 0.90
CA LEU A 81 0.73 -7.02 1.13
C LEU A 81 0.78 -5.52 0.86
N SER A 82 -0.05 -5.04 -0.06
CA SER A 82 -0.08 -3.63 -0.44
C SER A 82 -1.48 -3.04 -0.38
N PHE A 83 -1.53 -1.75 -0.15
CA PHE A 83 -2.75 -0.96 -0.01
C PHE A 83 -2.64 0.33 -0.83
N VAL A 84 -3.75 0.77 -1.41
CA VAL A 84 -3.91 2.09 -2.03
C VAL A 84 -5.11 2.76 -1.37
N VAL A 85 -4.84 3.58 -0.36
CA VAL A 85 -5.88 4.13 0.52
C VAL A 85 -6.31 5.50 0.02
N PRO A 86 -7.62 5.75 -0.20
CA PRO A 86 -8.10 7.04 -0.69
C PRO A 86 -7.90 8.14 0.35
N HIS A 87 -7.36 9.27 -0.10
CA HIS A 87 -7.17 10.46 0.71
C HIS A 87 -8.40 11.36 0.60
N ARG A 88 -9.27 11.28 1.62
CA ARG A 88 -10.56 12.00 1.66
C ARG A 88 -10.65 12.91 2.88
N GLY A 89 -11.45 13.97 2.76
CA GLY A 89 -11.75 14.88 3.87
C GLY A 89 -12.66 14.31 4.96
N ASP A 90 -13.26 13.14 4.72
CA ASP A 90 -14.13 12.43 5.66
C ASP A 90 -13.90 10.92 5.62
N ASN A 91 -14.51 10.19 6.57
CA ASN A 91 -14.51 8.73 6.63
C ASN A 91 -15.88 8.12 6.25
N SER A 92 -16.70 8.82 5.46
CA SER A 92 -18.09 8.44 5.14
C SER A 92 -18.22 7.02 4.57
N GLU A 93 -17.27 6.60 3.73
CA GLU A 93 -17.24 5.25 3.14
C GLU A 93 -17.16 4.12 4.19
N SER A 94 -16.69 4.40 5.42
CA SER A 94 -16.61 3.40 6.49
C SER A 94 -17.85 3.38 7.39
N CYS A 95 -18.79 4.32 7.22
CA CYS A 95 -19.92 4.54 8.12
C CYS A 95 -19.45 4.48 9.60
N ALA A 96 -18.42 5.27 9.92
CA ALA A 96 -17.65 5.15 11.16
C ALA A 96 -18.38 5.69 12.40
N ASP A 97 -19.55 6.31 12.25
CA ASP A 97 -20.30 6.93 13.33
C ASP A 97 -20.61 5.93 14.45
N GLY A 98 -20.08 6.20 15.64
CA GLY A 98 -20.25 5.35 16.83
C GLY A 98 -19.48 4.03 16.82
N LYS A 99 -18.63 3.76 15.81
CA LYS A 99 -17.79 2.54 15.74
C LYS A 99 -16.41 2.77 16.33
N ALA A 100 -15.84 1.73 16.94
CA ALA A 100 -14.44 1.74 17.35
C ALA A 100 -13.51 1.76 16.12
N GLU A 101 -12.39 2.49 16.21
CA GLU A 101 -11.40 2.59 15.12
C GLU A 101 -10.90 1.23 14.64
N ALA A 102 -10.72 0.27 15.55
CA ALA A 102 -10.24 -1.07 15.24
C ALA A 102 -11.09 -1.79 14.20
N THR A 103 -12.41 -1.66 14.26
CA THR A 103 -13.31 -2.36 13.34
C THR A 103 -13.26 -1.73 11.95
N TRP A 104 -13.56 -0.43 11.87
CA TRP A 104 -13.77 0.20 10.57
C TRP A 104 -12.47 0.49 9.83
N VAL A 105 -11.35 0.72 10.53
CA VAL A 105 -10.05 0.95 9.88
C VAL A 105 -9.54 -0.33 9.23
N GLU A 106 -9.62 -1.48 9.91
CA GLU A 106 -9.21 -2.76 9.34
C GLU A 106 -10.04 -3.14 8.12
N GLU A 107 -11.36 -3.00 8.18
CA GLU A 107 -12.26 -3.23 7.04
C GLU A 107 -11.91 -2.33 5.86
N ARG A 108 -11.69 -1.03 6.12
CA ARG A 108 -11.29 -0.05 5.10
C ARG A 108 -9.95 -0.42 4.46
N MET A 109 -8.95 -0.78 5.26
CA MET A 109 -7.63 -1.20 4.75
C MET A 109 -7.75 -2.47 3.90
N LYS A 110 -8.48 -3.49 4.38
CA LYS A 110 -8.69 -4.74 3.64
C LYS A 110 -9.38 -4.49 2.29
N PHE A 111 -10.40 -3.64 2.27
CA PHE A 111 -11.11 -3.29 1.04
C PHE A 111 -10.21 -2.61 0.01
N HIS A 112 -9.28 -1.76 0.47
CA HIS A 112 -8.31 -1.05 -0.36
C HIS A 112 -6.98 -1.80 -0.55
N THR A 113 -7.00 -3.12 -0.42
CA THR A 113 -5.86 -3.96 -0.79
C THR A 113 -5.65 -3.89 -2.30
N ALA A 114 -4.41 -3.70 -2.73
CA ALA A 114 -4.03 -3.60 -4.13
C ALA A 114 -2.85 -4.53 -4.44
N ARG A 115 -2.61 -4.82 -5.72
CA ARG A 115 -1.39 -5.51 -6.14
C ARG A 115 -0.23 -4.52 -6.10
N ILE A 116 1.00 -5.01 -5.94
CA ILE A 116 2.19 -4.15 -6.09
C ILE A 116 2.21 -3.54 -7.50
N ARG A 117 1.74 -4.28 -8.51
CA ARG A 117 1.66 -3.76 -9.88
C ARG A 117 0.74 -2.53 -10.00
N ASP A 118 -0.34 -2.48 -9.23
CA ASP A 118 -1.24 -1.33 -9.21
C ASP A 118 -0.53 -0.11 -8.60
N VAL A 119 0.23 -0.32 -7.52
CA VAL A 119 1.08 0.72 -6.92
C VAL A 119 2.12 1.23 -7.92
N GLU A 120 2.78 0.35 -8.67
CA GLU A 120 3.76 0.75 -9.69
C GLU A 120 3.14 1.60 -10.80
N LEU A 121 1.94 1.25 -11.26
CA LEU A 121 1.22 2.01 -12.29
C LEU A 121 0.85 3.41 -11.78
N LEU A 122 0.30 3.49 -10.58
CA LEU A 122 -0.14 4.72 -9.94
C LEU A 122 0.99 5.67 -9.51
N THR A 123 2.22 5.18 -9.41
CA THR A 123 3.37 5.96 -8.89
C THR A 123 4.50 6.12 -9.89
N GLY A 124 4.51 5.35 -10.97
CA GLY A 124 5.65 5.28 -11.89
C GLY A 124 6.91 4.63 -11.28
N LEU A 125 6.82 4.06 -10.08
CA LEU A 125 7.93 3.36 -9.42
C LEU A 125 8.07 1.93 -9.93
N SER A 126 9.23 1.32 -9.65
CA SER A 126 9.41 -0.12 -9.85
C SER A 126 10.09 -0.77 -8.65
N PHE A 127 9.43 -1.78 -8.07
CA PHE A 127 9.88 -2.45 -6.85
C PHE A 127 10.71 -3.71 -7.15
N TYR A 128 11.52 -4.14 -6.17
CA TYR A 128 12.27 -5.42 -6.18
C TYR A 128 13.24 -5.65 -7.35
N GLN A 129 13.86 -4.58 -7.88
CA GLN A 129 14.81 -4.67 -9.01
C GLN A 129 16.12 -5.41 -8.66
N ASP A 130 16.62 -5.27 -7.43
CA ASP A 130 17.93 -5.79 -7.00
C ASP A 130 17.86 -7.17 -6.32
N ARG A 131 16.87 -8.00 -6.67
CA ARG A 131 16.71 -9.35 -6.10
C ARG A 131 17.36 -10.41 -6.98
N ASN A 132 17.97 -11.42 -6.35
CA ASN A 132 18.59 -12.56 -7.03
C ASN A 132 17.58 -13.56 -7.64
N GLN A 133 16.29 -13.38 -7.38
CA GLN A 133 15.22 -14.26 -7.85
C GLN A 133 14.94 -14.05 -9.34
N ALA A 134 14.38 -15.06 -10.00
CA ALA A 134 14.00 -14.94 -11.40
C ALA A 134 12.94 -13.84 -11.60
N VAL A 135 13.04 -13.09 -12.70
CA VAL A 135 12.10 -12.00 -13.01
C VAL A 135 10.65 -12.50 -13.03
N SER A 136 10.40 -13.72 -13.52
CA SER A 136 9.07 -14.34 -13.51
C SER A 136 8.48 -14.50 -12.11
N GLU A 137 9.29 -14.84 -11.11
CA GLU A 137 8.84 -14.96 -9.71
C GLU A 137 8.49 -13.59 -9.12
N ILE A 138 9.30 -12.57 -9.43
CA ILE A 138 9.03 -11.20 -9.01
C ILE A 138 7.75 -10.67 -9.67
N LEU A 139 7.53 -10.98 -10.95
CA LEU A 139 6.27 -10.61 -11.64
C LEU A 139 5.06 -11.32 -11.03
N GLN A 140 5.17 -12.62 -10.71
CA GLN A 140 4.11 -13.35 -10.00
C GLN A 140 3.79 -12.69 -8.67
N LEU A 141 4.81 -12.36 -7.86
CA LEU A 141 4.65 -11.63 -6.60
C LEU A 141 3.94 -10.28 -6.83
N LYS A 142 4.35 -9.51 -7.84
CA LYS A 142 3.79 -8.19 -8.10
C LYS A 142 2.34 -8.20 -8.55
N THR A 143 1.91 -9.28 -9.20
CA THR A 143 0.53 -9.46 -9.70
C THR A 143 -0.40 -10.16 -8.71
N TYR A 144 0.15 -10.72 -7.63
CA TYR A 144 -0.65 -11.36 -6.59
C TYR A 144 -1.51 -10.33 -5.86
N LEU A 145 -2.79 -10.65 -5.70
CA LEU A 145 -3.72 -9.89 -4.87
C LEU A 145 -4.15 -10.78 -3.70
N PRO A 146 -3.78 -10.44 -2.46
CA PRO A 146 -4.26 -11.16 -1.30
C PRO A 146 -5.78 -11.02 -1.20
N THR A 147 -6.52 -12.12 -1.36
CA THR A 147 -7.93 -12.15 -1.00
C THR A 147 -8.02 -12.33 0.51
N ALA A 148 -8.64 -11.38 1.20
CA ALA A 148 -9.11 -11.64 2.56
C ALA A 148 -10.17 -12.74 2.44
N GLU A 149 -9.83 -13.99 2.78
CA GLU A 149 -10.86 -15.00 2.93
C GLU A 149 -11.82 -14.54 4.04
N VAL A 150 -13.11 -14.64 3.71
CA VAL A 150 -14.26 -14.33 4.57
C VAL A 150 -14.36 -15.34 5.71
#